data_AF-A0A4Q5BBU7-F1
#
_entry.id   AF-A0A4Q5BBU7-F1
#
_cell.length_a   1.000
_cell.length_b   1.000
_cell.length_c   1.000
_cell.angle_alpha   90.00
_cell.angle_beta   90.00
_cell.angle_gamma   90.00
#
_symmetry.space_group_name_H-M   'P 1'
#
loop_
_entity.id
_entity.type
_entity.pdbx_description
1 polymer ?
#
loop_
_entity_poly.entity_id
_entity_poly.type
_entity_poly.pdbx_seq_one_letter_code
_entity_poly.pdbx_strand_id
1 'polypeptide(L)'
;MIPSDYETVTVRRSNVAMVDGRRVAGEPEPVGQIGVLVAPVMREQVTQTGRATLRSGVDLYRRGHAVLDMREGDLVDVRGETMVVTGSPMQWRRGDRVIGWQWHCERKEDTI
;
A
#
# COMPACT_ATOMS: atom_id res chain seq x y z
N MET A 1 1.85 10.09 -20.23
CA MET A 1 3.16 10.55 -19.71
C MET A 1 3.04 10.67 -18.20
N ILE A 2 3.89 9.98 -17.45
CA ILE A 2 3.96 10.07 -15.99
C ILE A 2 4.78 11.34 -15.66
N PRO A 3 4.34 12.24 -14.75
CA PRO A 3 5.15 13.39 -14.34
C PRO A 3 6.55 12.96 -13.88
N SER A 4 7.59 13.77 -14.14
CA SER A 4 8.98 13.45 -13.79
C SER A 4 9.20 13.11 -12.31
N ASP A 5 8.32 13.63 -11.45
CA ASP A 5 8.44 13.53 -10.00
C ASP A 5 7.74 12.27 -9.45
N TYR A 6 7.08 11.50 -10.31
CA TYR A 6 6.37 10.29 -9.93
C TYR A 6 7.29 9.08 -10.05
N GLU A 7 7.32 8.26 -9.02
CA GLU A 7 7.95 6.94 -9.04
C GLU A 7 6.93 5.91 -9.53
N THR A 8 7.39 4.95 -10.33
CA THR A 8 6.55 3.81 -10.71
C THR A 8 6.67 2.72 -9.65
N VAL A 9 5.54 2.36 -9.05
CA VAL A 9 5.45 1.27 -8.06
C VAL A 9 4.72 0.08 -8.66
N THR A 10 5.10 -1.13 -8.24
CA THR A 10 4.42 -2.36 -8.64
C THR A 10 3.50 -2.79 -7.52
N VAL A 11 2.27 -3.18 -7.86
CA VAL A 11 1.25 -3.62 -6.92
C VAL A 11 0.92 -5.08 -7.17
N ARG A 12 0.91 -5.86 -6.10
CA ARG A 12 0.55 -7.29 -6.08
C ARG A 12 -0.51 -7.54 -5.03
N ARG A 13 -1.38 -8.51 -5.25
CA ARG A 13 -2.44 -8.90 -4.33
C ARG A 13 -2.11 -10.24 -3.71
N SER A 14 -2.07 -10.28 -2.39
CA SER A 14 -1.90 -11.54 -1.67
C SER A 14 -3.06 -12.48 -2.00
N ASN A 15 -2.74 -13.70 -2.45
CA ASN A 15 -3.73 -14.74 -2.65
C ASN A 15 -3.71 -15.69 -1.44
N VAL A 16 -4.88 -16.18 -1.02
CA VAL A 16 -5.00 -17.18 0.04
C VAL A 16 -5.80 -18.35 -0.50
N ALA A 17 -5.14 -19.51 -0.55
CA ALA A 17 -5.77 -20.77 -0.95
C ALA A 17 -6.22 -21.55 0.28
N MET A 18 -7.28 -22.35 0.10
CA MET A 18 -7.66 -23.39 1.06
C MET A 18 -7.03 -24.71 0.62
N VAL A 19 -6.12 -25.25 1.41
CA VAL A 19 -5.47 -26.55 1.18
C VAL A 19 -5.71 -27.41 2.42
N ASP A 20 -6.35 -28.57 2.25
CA ASP A 20 -6.69 -29.50 3.35
C ASP A 20 -7.37 -28.83 4.55
N GLY A 21 -8.31 -27.92 4.27
CA GLY A 21 -9.04 -27.17 5.30
C GLY A 21 -8.23 -26.08 6.01
N ARG A 22 -6.99 -25.81 5.58
CA ARG A 22 -6.13 -24.75 6.11
C ARG A 22 -5.99 -23.61 5.11
N ARG A 23 -5.93 -22.38 5.63
CA ARG A 23 -5.57 -21.19 4.84
C ARG A 23 -4.06 -21.19 4.62
N VAL A 24 -3.65 -21.24 3.36
CA VAL A 24 -2.24 -21.20 2.95
C VAL A 24 -2.04 -19.96 2.09
N ALA A 25 -1.00 -19.18 2.40
CA ALA A 25 -0.61 -18.05 1.56
C ALA A 25 -0.11 -18.57 0.20
N GLY A 26 -0.74 -18.11 -0.87
CA GLY A 26 -0.27 -18.36 -2.23
C GLY A 26 0.71 -17.30 -2.70
N GLU A 27 1.28 -17.50 -3.89
CA GLU A 27 2.06 -16.47 -4.58
C GLU A 27 1.19 -15.23 -4.84
N PRO A 28 1.66 -14.02 -4.50
CA PRO A 28 0.91 -12.79 -4.79
C PRO A 28 0.72 -12.58 -6.29
N GLU A 29 -0.52 -12.26 -6.69
CA GLU A 29 -0.86 -12.02 -8.09
C GLU A 29 -0.59 -10.55 -8.49
N PRO A 30 -0.10 -10.28 -9.71
CA PRO A 30 0.11 -8.91 -10.16
C PRO A 30 -1.22 -8.17 -10.31
N VAL A 31 -1.34 -7.01 -9.65
CA VAL A 31 -2.45 -6.06 -9.88
C VAL A 31 -2.07 -5.10 -11.02
N GLY A 32 -0.83 -4.62 -11.01
CA GLY A 32 -0.28 -3.78 -12.08
C GLY A 32 0.75 -2.78 -11.58
N GLN A 33 1.02 -1.75 -12.39
CA GLN A 33 1.97 -0.68 -12.08
C GLN A 33 1.28 0.68 -12.12
N ILE A 34 1.71 1.58 -11.23
CA ILE A 34 1.17 2.93 -11.15
C ILE A 34 2.27 3.95 -10.84
N GLY A 35 2.24 5.10 -11.54
CA GLY A 35 3.08 6.24 -11.22
C GLY A 35 2.47 7.08 -10.10
N VAL A 36 3.21 7.31 -9.01
CA VAL A 36 2.76 8.02 -7.80
C VAL A 36 3.87 8.90 -7.22
N LEU A 37 3.50 9.93 -6.45
CA LEU A 37 4.45 10.57 -5.53
C LEU A 37 4.62 9.67 -4.31
N VAL A 38 5.86 9.49 -3.87
CA VAL A 38 6.21 8.67 -2.70
C VAL A 38 6.75 9.58 -1.60
N ALA A 39 6.04 9.66 -0.47
CA ALA A 39 6.50 10.40 0.71
C ALA A 39 6.85 9.42 1.84
N PRO A 40 8.10 9.35 2.29
CA PRO A 40 8.47 8.57 3.46
C PRO A 40 7.74 9.07 4.72
N VAL A 41 7.28 8.15 5.55
CA VAL A 41 6.61 8.44 6.81
C VAL A 41 7.12 7.54 7.93
N MET A 42 7.13 8.09 9.14
CA MET A 42 7.39 7.35 10.39
C MET A 42 6.19 7.56 11.29
N ARG A 43 5.57 6.46 11.76
CA ARG A 43 4.46 6.53 12.71
C ARG A 43 4.80 5.82 14.00
N GLU A 44 4.46 6.46 15.10
CA GLU A 44 4.44 5.81 16.39
C GLU A 44 3.17 4.95 16.48
N GLN A 45 3.37 3.67 16.79
CA GLN A 45 2.30 2.72 17.08
C GLN A 45 2.48 2.22 18.51
N VAL A 46 1.42 2.32 19.31
CA VAL A 46 1.39 1.70 20.63
C VAL A 46 0.87 0.28 20.47
N THR A 47 1.72 -0.70 20.77
CA THR A 47 1.36 -2.12 20.76
C THR A 47 0.37 -2.44 21.88
N GLN A 48 -0.28 -3.60 21.81
CA GLN A 48 -1.24 -4.05 22.83
C GLN A 48 -0.63 -4.16 24.25
N THR A 49 0.69 -4.33 24.35
CA THR A 49 1.42 -4.36 25.63
C THR A 49 1.80 -2.96 26.14
N GLY A 50 1.38 -1.90 25.45
CA GLY A 50 1.69 -0.51 25.81
C GLY A 50 3.07 -0.04 25.35
N ARG A 51 3.84 -0.87 24.64
CA ARG A 51 5.14 -0.47 24.08
C ARG A 51 4.93 0.36 22.82
N ALA A 52 5.51 1.56 22.78
CA ALA A 52 5.59 2.37 21.58
C ALA A 52 6.67 1.82 20.64
N THR A 53 6.32 1.65 19.36
CA THR A 53 7.20 1.24 18.28
C THR A 53 7.08 2.21 17.12
N LEU A 54 8.20 2.59 16.51
CA LEU A 54 8.20 3.37 15.28
C LEU A 54 8.12 2.43 14.08
N ARG A 55 7.08 2.57 13.27
CA ARG A 55 6.98 1.90 11.98
C ARG A 55 7.36 2.84 10.85
N SER A 56 8.27 2.37 10.00
CA SER A 56 8.57 3.02 8.73
C SER A 56 7.56 2.64 7.67
N GLY A 57 7.22 3.61 6.83
CA GLY A 57 6.29 3.42 5.74
C GLY A 57 6.43 4.51 4.68
N VAL A 58 5.51 4.48 3.73
CA VAL A 58 5.37 5.51 2.71
C VAL A 58 3.90 5.86 2.51
N ASP A 59 3.63 7.14 2.28
CA ASP A 59 2.38 7.58 1.68
C ASP A 59 2.56 7.72 0.17
N LEU A 60 1.64 7.11 -0.57
CA LEU A 60 1.60 7.16 -2.03
C LEU A 60 0.50 8.11 -2.46
N TYR A 61 0.80 9.05 -3.37
CA TYR A 61 -0.17 10.02 -3.84
C TYR A 61 -0.31 10.00 -5.37
N ARG A 62 -1.56 10.00 -5.83
CA ARG A 62 -1.89 10.10 -7.25
C ARG A 62 -2.93 11.20 -7.47
N ARG A 63 -2.64 12.16 -8.34
CA ARG A 63 -3.67 13.10 -8.82
C ARG A 63 -4.63 12.45 -9.83
N GLY A 64 -5.88 12.88 -9.85
CA GLY A 64 -6.89 12.41 -10.80
C GLY A 64 -7.53 11.09 -10.41
N HIS A 65 -8.00 10.34 -11.41
CA HIS A 65 -8.71 9.08 -11.19
C HIS A 65 -7.74 7.96 -10.80
N ALA A 66 -8.17 7.05 -9.92
CA ALA A 66 -7.44 5.81 -9.67
C ALA A 66 -7.44 4.99 -10.96
N VAL A 67 -6.25 4.66 -11.45
CA VAL A 67 -6.02 3.82 -12.63
C VAL A 67 -5.75 2.36 -12.24
N LEU A 68 -5.65 2.10 -10.94
CA LEU A 68 -5.42 0.79 -10.37
C LEU A 68 -6.33 0.63 -9.13
N ASP A 69 -6.98 -0.52 -9.02
CA ASP A 69 -7.83 -0.86 -7.87
C ASP A 69 -6.97 -1.41 -6.72
N MET A 70 -6.16 -0.51 -6.13
CA MET A 70 -5.36 -0.77 -4.95
C MET A 70 -6.22 -0.79 -3.70
N ARG A 71 -6.06 -1.80 -2.85
CA ARG A 71 -6.86 -2.04 -1.64
C ARG A 71 -5.97 -2.26 -0.43
N GLU A 72 -6.58 -2.18 0.75
CA GLU A 72 -5.93 -2.62 1.99
C GLU A 72 -5.47 -4.08 1.86
N GLY A 73 -4.26 -4.38 2.32
CA GLY A 73 -3.63 -5.69 2.21
C GLY A 73 -2.90 -5.97 0.89
N ASP A 74 -3.04 -5.09 -0.12
CA ASP A 74 -2.20 -5.18 -1.31
C ASP A 74 -0.74 -4.90 -0.96
N LEU A 75 0.16 -5.59 -1.65
CA LEU A 75 1.60 -5.45 -1.56
C LEU A 75 2.05 -4.41 -2.56
N VAL A 76 2.92 -3.49 -2.15
CA VAL A 76 3.49 -2.45 -3.01
C VAL A 76 4.99 -2.49 -2.95
N ASP A 77 5.62 -2.68 -4.11
CA ASP A 77 7.07 -2.65 -4.25
C ASP A 77 7.51 -1.20 -4.56
N VAL A 78 8.21 -0.59 -3.61
CA VAL A 78 8.69 0.80 -3.64
C VAL A 78 10.18 0.80 -3.33
N ARG A 79 11.00 1.32 -4.25
CA ARG A 79 12.47 1.45 -4.06
C ARG A 79 13.17 0.15 -3.63
N GLY A 80 12.69 -0.99 -4.12
CA GLY A 80 13.24 -2.32 -3.78
C GLY A 80 12.73 -2.92 -2.48
N GLU A 81 11.83 -2.24 -1.76
CA GLU A 81 11.18 -2.76 -0.56
C GLU A 81 9.72 -3.11 -0.84
N THR A 82 9.26 -4.26 -0.33
CA THR A 82 7.84 -4.61 -0.34
C THR A 82 7.16 -4.09 0.91
N MET A 83 6.15 -3.25 0.72
CA MET A 83 5.29 -2.70 1.77
C MET A 83 3.86 -3.23 1.61
N VAL A 84 3.03 -3.05 2.64
CA VAL A 84 1.62 -3.44 2.66
C VAL A 84 0.78 -2.18 2.79
N VAL A 85 -0.29 -2.06 2.01
CA VAL A 85 -1.30 -1.01 2.21
C VAL A 85 -2.04 -1.28 3.52
N THR A 86 -1.88 -0.44 4.55
CA THR A 86 -2.41 -0.66 5.92
C THR A 86 -3.68 0.13 6.24
N GLY A 87 -4.43 0.54 5.21
CA GLY A 87 -5.75 1.12 5.39
C GLY A 87 -6.50 1.28 4.10
N SER A 88 -7.77 1.64 4.22
CA SER A 88 -8.61 1.93 3.05
C SER A 88 -8.05 3.12 2.25
N PRO A 89 -7.96 3.00 0.91
CA PRO A 89 -7.56 4.10 0.03
C PRO A 89 -8.35 5.37 0.30
N MET A 90 -7.66 6.49 0.51
CA MET A 90 -8.32 7.76 0.78
C MET A 90 -8.48 8.56 -0.51
N GLN A 91 -9.72 8.97 -0.80
CA GLN A 91 -10.03 9.85 -1.93
C GLN A 91 -9.92 11.32 -1.52
N TRP A 92 -9.17 12.09 -2.28
CA TRP A 92 -9.22 13.55 -2.21
C TRP A 92 -10.31 14.06 -3.14
N ARG A 93 -11.22 14.85 -2.60
CA ARG A 93 -12.38 15.36 -3.33
C ARG A 93 -12.43 16.88 -3.30
N ARG A 94 -12.94 17.47 -4.38
CA ARG A 94 -13.38 18.86 -4.44
C ARG A 94 -14.85 18.85 -4.83
N GLY A 95 -15.72 18.99 -3.83
CA GLY A 95 -17.15 18.74 -4.00
C GLY A 95 -17.42 17.28 -4.34
N ASP A 96 -18.16 17.06 -5.42
CA ASP A 96 -18.50 15.74 -5.96
C ASP A 96 -17.37 15.10 -6.79
N ARG A 97 -16.32 15.85 -7.15
CA ARG A 97 -15.24 15.36 -8.00
C ARG A 97 -14.08 14.77 -7.20
N VAL A 98 -13.68 13.55 -7.53
CA VAL A 98 -12.39 12.99 -7.07
C VAL A 98 -11.24 13.65 -7.84
N ILE A 99 -10.30 14.23 -7.09
CA ILE A 99 -9.14 14.95 -7.62
C ILE A 99 -7.81 14.25 -7.32
N GLY A 100 -7.83 13.20 -6.50
CA GLY A 100 -6.66 12.39 -6.21
C GLY A 100 -6.93 11.30 -5.20
N TRP A 101 -5.87 10.55 -4.91
CA TRP A 101 -5.87 9.39 -4.03
C TRP A 101 -4.61 9.37 -3.18
N GLN A 102 -4.77 8.84 -1.98
CA GLN A 102 -3.69 8.52 -1.06
C GLN A 102 -3.80 7.06 -0.61
N TRP A 103 -2.66 6.38 -0.56
CA TRP A 103 -2.51 5.07 0.08
C TRP A 103 -1.42 5.15 1.12
N HIS A 104 -1.72 4.66 2.32
CA HIS A 104 -0.72 4.49 3.36
C HIS A 104 -0.16 3.08 3.28
N CYS A 105 1.17 2.96 3.18
CA CYS A 105 1.85 1.67 3.13
C CYS A 105 2.85 1.59 4.28
N GLU A 106 2.91 0.44 4.94
CA GLU A 106 3.89 0.16 5.98
C GLU A 106 4.77 -1.01 5.57
N ARG A 107 6.02 -1.02 6.06
CA ARG A 107 6.88 -2.19 5.91
C ARG A 107 6.21 -3.38 6.57
N LYS A 108 6.14 -4.51 5.87
CA LYS A 108 5.69 -5.77 6.46
C LYS A 108 6.68 -6.13 7.56
N GLU A 109 6.23 -6.26 8.81
CA GLU A 109 7.05 -6.88 9.84
C GLU A 109 7.23 -8.36 9.50
N ASP A 110 8.47 -8.83 9.52
CA ASP A 110 8.76 -10.25 9.50
C ASP A 110 8.08 -10.87 10.73
N THR A 111 6.98 -11.58 10.49
CA THR A 111 6.35 -12.38 11.53
C THR A 111 7.21 -13.62 11.67
N ILE A 112 8.08 -13.61 12.68
CA ILE A 112 8.91 -14.75 13.09
C ILE A 112 8.01 -15.84 13.69
#